data_AF-W5PES5-F1
#
_entry.id   AF-W5PES5-F1
#
_cell.length_a   1.000
_cell.length_b   1.000
_cell.length_c   1.000
_cell.angle_alpha   90.00
_cell.angle_beta   90.00
_cell.angle_gamma   90.00
#
_symmetry.space_group_name_H-M   'P 1'
#
loop_
_entity.id
_entity.type
_entity.pdbx_description
1 polymer ?
#
loop_
_entity_poly.entity_id
_entity_poly.type
_entity_poly.pdbx_seq_one_letter_code
_entity_poly.pdbx_strand_id
1 'polypeptide(L)'
;VVAICLHTDMQSILPGFFANLNWTSEEAGHSQDASGLRPFQMIFEADVKPRTLMTDSLVIKNFLRKIITVLPKIRFNFSVKVNGILSVEIFGAESEPALNLSNGIALVVNCQHYLSTPKFDTTELPCSRIHPVLGHPVMLFIPDDVVGMGLLGELTLTPAVALCPCPKVFSNQLNRISSISPLYIFLYGPSGLPLIFPNSEQPTTAVFKDASYFIDWKKYRLSMVPNLDLSLDSGSVLPDVSYQVESGEGDQSQNMGPQGQTVLLFLFVDFHRGFPGQKMELWGVHTLLSAHLRAILRESHSVVQGCIQAAVARALEQHRQAVKAHQKLQASLSVAVDSIMSIMTGSTNSSFRKTCLQTLQAADTQEFGTKLHKSFQEVTQHRFLYHCSHEVKQQLLPERNEAEQNTDKAHENGSLELLAG
;
A
#
# COMPACT_ATOMS: atom_id res chain seq x y z
N VAL A 1 -22.18 4.90 9.37
CA VAL A 1 -22.04 4.54 7.94
C VAL A 1 -21.22 3.28 7.78
N VAL A 2 -19.90 3.31 8.01
CA VAL A 2 -19.03 2.11 7.92
C VAL A 2 -19.61 0.93 8.71
N ALA A 3 -20.04 1.14 9.96
CA ALA A 3 -20.69 0.09 10.78
C ALA A 3 -22.02 -0.46 10.22
N ILE A 4 -22.84 0.40 9.58
CA ILE A 4 -24.12 -0.01 8.97
C ILE A 4 -23.84 -0.81 7.69
N CYS A 5 -22.91 -0.34 6.87
CA CYS A 5 -22.51 -1.06 5.67
C CYS A 5 -21.86 -2.41 6.01
N LEU A 6 -20.94 -2.42 6.99
CA LEU A 6 -20.37 -3.65 7.56
C LEU A 6 -21.46 -4.62 8.00
N HIS A 7 -22.47 -4.16 8.74
CA HIS A 7 -23.57 -5.01 9.17
C HIS A 7 -24.27 -5.68 7.98
N THR A 8 -24.70 -4.87 7.02
CA THR A 8 -25.53 -5.34 5.91
C THR A 8 -24.73 -6.16 4.90
N ASP A 9 -23.49 -5.77 4.60
CA ASP A 9 -22.56 -6.54 3.79
C ASP A 9 -22.32 -7.91 4.44
N MET A 10 -22.08 -7.95 5.76
CA MET A 10 -21.85 -9.22 6.45
C MET A 10 -23.10 -10.10 6.57
N GLN A 11 -24.28 -9.51 6.71
CA GLN A 11 -25.54 -10.25 6.59
C GLN A 11 -25.72 -10.84 5.18
N SER A 12 -25.27 -10.15 4.13
CA SER A 12 -25.32 -10.65 2.76
C SER A 12 -24.31 -11.78 2.48
N ILE A 13 -23.14 -11.73 3.12
CA ILE A 13 -22.08 -12.74 2.98
C ILE A 13 -22.57 -14.08 3.57
N LEU A 14 -23.38 -14.05 4.63
CA LEU A 14 -23.70 -15.22 5.43
C LEU A 14 -25.16 -15.23 5.92
N PRO A 15 -26.10 -15.75 5.11
CA PRO A 15 -27.45 -16.03 5.58
C PRO A 15 -27.41 -17.12 6.67
N GLY A 16 -27.30 -16.71 7.94
CA GLY A 16 -27.18 -17.60 9.10
C GLY A 16 -26.19 -17.13 10.19
N PHE A 17 -25.38 -16.09 9.93
CA PHE A 17 -24.54 -15.47 10.95
C PHE A 17 -25.27 -14.28 11.58
N PHE A 18 -25.23 -14.19 12.91
CA PHE A 18 -25.69 -13.03 13.65
C PHE A 18 -24.47 -12.16 13.99
N ALA A 19 -24.36 -11.02 13.30
CA ALA A 19 -23.39 -10.00 13.68
C ALA A 19 -24.03 -9.13 14.77
N ASN A 20 -23.48 -9.18 15.99
CA ASN A 20 -23.89 -8.27 17.05
C ASN A 20 -22.92 -7.09 17.11
N LEU A 21 -23.46 -5.89 16.83
CA LEU A 21 -22.73 -4.64 16.85
C LEU A 21 -22.87 -3.99 18.23
N ASN A 22 -21.92 -4.26 19.11
CA ASN A 22 -21.87 -3.63 20.41
C ASN A 22 -20.96 -2.39 20.36
N TRP A 23 -21.55 -1.22 20.53
CA TRP A 23 -20.81 0.03 20.71
C TRP A 23 -20.36 0.13 22.17
N THR A 24 -19.09 -0.17 22.45
CA THR A 24 -18.49 0.14 23.75
C THR A 24 -18.14 1.64 23.78
N SER A 25 -19.14 2.47 24.06
CA SER A 25 -18.85 3.80 24.59
C SER A 25 -18.43 3.61 26.03
N GLU A 26 -17.14 3.47 26.32
CA GLU A 26 -16.70 3.76 27.69
C GLU A 26 -17.09 5.19 28.01
N GLU A 27 -17.83 5.35 29.10
CA GLU A 27 -18.36 6.61 29.60
C GLU A 27 -17.23 7.62 29.80
N ALA A 28 -17.57 8.88 29.62
CA ALA A 28 -16.70 10.04 29.77
C ALA A 28 -16.02 10.08 31.16
N GLY A 29 -14.87 9.42 31.28
CA GLY A 29 -13.86 9.74 32.28
C GLY A 29 -13.01 10.87 31.74
N HIS A 30 -13.04 12.03 32.38
CA HIS A 30 -12.20 13.17 32.04
C HIS A 30 -10.71 12.80 32.09
N SER A 31 -10.11 12.46 30.95
CA SER A 31 -8.68 12.65 30.73
C SER A 31 -8.45 13.28 29.36
N GLN A 32 -7.80 14.44 29.38
CA GLN A 32 -7.30 15.11 28.20
C GLN A 32 -6.05 14.38 27.72
N ASP A 33 -6.21 13.20 27.10
CA ASP A 33 -5.12 12.58 26.34
C ASP A 33 -5.41 12.62 24.84
N ALA A 34 -4.50 13.25 24.12
CA ALA A 34 -4.61 13.67 22.73
C ALA A 34 -4.46 12.53 21.71
N SER A 35 -5.08 11.37 21.94
CA SER A 35 -5.21 10.30 20.95
C SER A 35 -6.69 9.96 20.73
N GLY A 36 -7.36 10.79 19.93
CA GLY A 36 -8.81 10.69 19.67
C GLY A 36 -9.26 9.48 18.84
N LEU A 37 -8.76 8.28 19.14
CA LEU A 37 -9.16 7.04 18.47
C LEU A 37 -10.08 6.24 19.40
N ARG A 38 -11.35 6.13 19.02
CA ARG A 38 -12.32 5.28 19.72
C ARG A 38 -12.29 3.90 19.07
N PRO A 39 -11.85 2.84 19.78
CA PRO A 39 -11.86 1.49 19.22
C PRO A 39 -13.31 1.04 18.99
N PHE A 40 -13.55 0.49 17.81
CA PHE A 40 -14.82 -0.15 17.46
C PHE A 40 -14.72 -1.64 17.80
N GLN A 41 -15.80 -2.25 18.25
CA GLN A 41 -15.86 -3.70 18.53
C GLN A 41 -17.07 -4.29 17.81
N MET A 42 -16.86 -5.37 17.07
CA MET A 42 -17.92 -6.10 16.37
C MET A 42 -17.76 -7.57 16.67
N ILE A 43 -18.79 -8.19 17.26
CA ILE A 43 -18.77 -9.59 17.69
C ILE A 43 -19.63 -10.39 16.72
N PHE A 44 -19.10 -11.52 16.24
CA PHE A 44 -19.82 -12.42 15.37
C PHE A 44 -20.21 -13.66 16.15
N GLU A 45 -21.46 -14.10 15.99
CA GLU A 45 -21.92 -15.37 16.54
C GLU A 45 -22.57 -16.16 15.42
N ALA A 46 -22.18 -17.42 15.29
CA ALA A 46 -22.57 -18.28 14.18
C ALA A 46 -22.98 -19.65 14.73
N ASP A 47 -24.22 -20.04 14.44
CA ASP A 47 -24.74 -21.37 14.76
C ASP A 47 -24.98 -22.13 13.45
N VAL A 48 -23.89 -22.64 12.86
CA VAL A 48 -23.89 -23.24 11.52
C VAL A 48 -23.08 -24.55 11.51
N LYS A 49 -23.43 -25.47 10.60
CA LYS A 49 -22.73 -26.75 10.40
C LYS A 49 -21.20 -26.55 10.22
N PRO A 50 -20.34 -27.44 10.76
CA PRO A 50 -18.90 -27.19 10.90
C PRO A 50 -18.10 -26.93 9.60
N ARG A 51 -18.54 -27.49 8.46
CA ARG A 51 -17.79 -27.38 7.19
C ARG A 51 -18.03 -26.06 6.45
N THR A 52 -19.25 -25.54 6.46
CA THR A 52 -19.58 -24.20 5.91
C THR A 52 -18.94 -23.11 6.76
N LEU A 53 -18.99 -23.27 8.09
CA LEU A 53 -18.43 -22.33 9.06
C LEU A 53 -16.94 -22.02 8.87
N MET A 54 -16.11 -22.99 8.47
CA MET A 54 -14.68 -22.78 8.24
C MET A 54 -14.42 -21.86 7.02
N THR A 55 -15.12 -22.10 5.92
CA THR A 55 -14.99 -21.29 4.69
C THR A 55 -15.52 -19.88 4.94
N ASP A 56 -16.69 -19.79 5.57
CA ASP A 56 -17.36 -18.54 5.92
C ASP A 56 -16.50 -17.67 6.85
N SER A 57 -15.86 -18.30 7.86
CA SER A 57 -14.91 -17.64 8.75
C SER A 57 -13.71 -17.07 7.98
N LEU A 58 -13.12 -17.84 7.07
CA LEU A 58 -12.01 -17.36 6.24
C LEU A 58 -12.41 -16.18 5.34
N VAL A 59 -13.61 -16.21 4.75
CA VAL A 59 -14.15 -15.10 3.94
C VAL A 59 -14.31 -13.84 4.79
N ILE A 60 -14.88 -13.96 5.99
CA ILE A 60 -15.01 -12.83 6.93
C ILE A 60 -13.64 -12.28 7.31
N LYS A 61 -12.70 -13.14 7.70
CA LYS A 61 -11.35 -12.71 8.09
C LYS A 61 -10.67 -11.93 6.96
N ASN A 62 -10.78 -12.42 5.72
CA ASN A 62 -10.24 -11.71 4.56
C ASN A 62 -10.93 -10.35 4.35
N PHE A 63 -12.25 -10.28 4.50
CA PHE A 63 -13.00 -9.03 4.42
C PHE A 63 -12.55 -8.02 5.50
N LEU A 64 -12.40 -8.46 6.75
CA LEU A 64 -11.91 -7.62 7.85
C LEU A 64 -10.47 -7.15 7.61
N ARG A 65 -9.58 -8.05 7.15
CA ARG A 65 -8.20 -7.70 6.76
C ARG A 65 -8.19 -6.60 5.69
N LYS A 66 -9.05 -6.72 4.68
CA LYS A 66 -9.15 -5.74 3.60
C LYS A 66 -9.66 -4.38 4.09
N ILE A 67 -10.47 -4.33 5.13
CA ILE A 67 -10.95 -3.05 5.69
C ILE A 67 -9.85 -2.39 6.53
N ILE A 68 -9.16 -3.13 7.39
CA ILE A 68 -8.11 -2.54 8.25
C ILE A 68 -6.94 -1.97 7.45
N THR A 69 -6.68 -2.47 6.23
CA THR A 69 -5.62 -1.92 5.37
C THR A 69 -5.93 -0.53 4.83
N VAL A 70 -7.19 -0.07 4.87
CA VAL A 70 -7.58 1.27 4.38
C VAL A 70 -8.26 2.13 5.45
N LEU A 71 -8.68 1.50 6.56
CA LEU A 71 -9.21 2.14 7.76
C LEU A 71 -8.42 1.69 9.01
N PRO A 72 -7.11 2.00 9.10
CA PRO A 72 -6.22 1.52 10.18
C PRO A 72 -6.62 2.01 11.59
N LYS A 73 -7.51 3.00 11.66
CA LYS A 73 -8.06 3.52 12.91
C LYS A 73 -9.16 2.63 13.50
N ILE A 74 -9.66 1.67 12.74
CA ILE A 74 -10.71 0.74 13.15
C ILE A 74 -10.05 -0.56 13.60
N ARG A 75 -10.54 -1.10 14.72
CA ARG A 75 -10.19 -2.43 15.21
C ARG A 75 -11.41 -3.33 15.12
N PHE A 76 -11.21 -4.63 14.90
CA PHE A 76 -12.27 -5.63 14.94
C PHE A 76 -11.88 -6.77 15.87
N ASN A 77 -12.82 -7.21 16.69
CA ASN A 77 -12.67 -8.38 17.56
C ASN A 77 -13.54 -9.51 17.02
N PHE A 78 -12.98 -10.28 16.10
CA PHE A 78 -13.69 -11.38 15.47
C PHE A 78 -13.75 -12.59 16.42
N SER A 79 -14.93 -12.89 16.92
CA SER A 79 -15.19 -14.07 17.74
C SER A 79 -15.99 -15.09 16.94
N VAL A 80 -15.70 -16.38 17.09
CA VAL A 80 -16.51 -17.48 16.54
C VAL A 80 -16.58 -18.59 17.57
N LYS A 81 -17.79 -19.08 17.85
CA LYS A 81 -18.01 -20.21 18.75
C LYS A 81 -18.41 -21.44 17.95
N VAL A 82 -17.60 -22.50 18.00
CA VAL A 82 -17.85 -23.77 17.28
C VAL A 82 -17.89 -24.91 18.28
N ASN A 83 -19.01 -25.62 18.38
CA ASN A 83 -19.18 -26.74 19.33
C ASN A 83 -18.81 -26.38 20.78
N GLY A 84 -19.08 -25.14 21.20
CA GLY A 84 -18.73 -24.64 22.54
C GLY A 84 -17.31 -24.07 22.68
N ILE A 85 -16.43 -24.25 21.69
CA ILE A 85 -15.07 -23.68 21.67
C ILE A 85 -15.12 -22.27 21.07
N LEU A 86 -14.71 -21.27 21.84
CA LEU A 86 -14.61 -19.88 21.41
C LEU A 86 -13.22 -19.61 20.82
N SER A 87 -13.17 -19.13 19.58
CA SER A 87 -11.98 -18.58 18.93
C SER A 87 -12.13 -17.07 18.81
N VAL A 88 -11.11 -16.30 19.18
CA VAL A 88 -11.10 -14.84 19.09
C VAL A 88 -9.85 -14.40 18.33
N GLU A 89 -10.02 -13.54 17.34
CA GLU A 89 -8.95 -12.92 16.55
C GLU A 89 -9.16 -11.42 16.47
N ILE A 90 -8.09 -10.64 16.66
CA ILE A 90 -8.14 -9.18 16.63
C ILE A 90 -7.52 -8.69 15.33
N PHE A 91 -8.26 -7.85 14.60
CA PHE A 91 -7.80 -7.21 13.38
C PHE A 91 -7.59 -5.71 13.62
N GLY A 92 -6.50 -5.18 13.09
CA GLY A 92 -6.10 -3.78 13.23
C GLY A 92 -5.08 -3.57 14.35
N ALA A 93 -4.07 -2.75 14.09
CA ALA A 93 -3.02 -2.42 15.02
C ALA A 93 -3.01 -0.91 15.32
N GLU A 94 -2.58 -0.56 16.53
CA GLU A 94 -2.44 0.85 16.90
C GLU A 94 -1.25 1.46 16.15
N SER A 95 -1.47 2.62 15.54
CA SER A 95 -0.43 3.44 14.91
C SER A 95 0.31 2.79 13.73
N GLU A 96 -0.41 2.10 12.84
CA GLU A 96 0.19 1.63 11.59
C GLU A 96 0.62 2.79 10.69
N PRO A 97 1.79 2.71 10.03
CA PRO A 97 2.16 3.68 9.01
C PRO A 97 1.17 3.57 7.85
N ALA A 98 0.58 4.70 7.48
CA ALA A 98 -0.41 4.76 6.41
C ALA A 98 -0.24 5.99 5.53
N LEU A 99 -0.59 5.84 4.26
CA LEU A 99 -0.70 6.90 3.26
C LEU A 99 -2.13 7.45 3.29
N ASN A 100 -2.30 8.71 3.68
CA ASN A 100 -3.61 9.35 3.70
C ASN A 100 -4.04 9.79 2.29
N LEU A 101 -5.28 9.49 1.94
CA LEU A 101 -5.97 10.00 0.75
C LEU A 101 -6.75 11.26 1.11
N SER A 102 -7.09 12.08 0.11
CA SER A 102 -7.83 13.33 0.29
C SER A 102 -9.23 13.13 0.87
N ASN A 103 -9.81 11.94 0.71
CA ASN A 103 -11.15 11.58 1.18
C ASN A 103 -11.17 11.03 2.62
N GLY A 104 -10.04 11.08 3.34
CA GLY A 104 -9.92 10.64 4.73
C GLY A 104 -9.68 9.13 4.91
N ILE A 105 -9.62 8.36 3.82
CA ILE A 105 -9.15 6.96 3.83
C ILE A 105 -7.62 6.95 4.00
N ALA A 106 -7.07 5.93 4.68
CA ALA A 106 -5.64 5.81 4.91
C ALA A 106 -5.13 4.40 4.58
N LEU A 107 -4.34 4.27 3.52
CA LEU A 107 -3.77 3.00 3.07
C LEU A 107 -2.56 2.61 3.93
N VAL A 108 -2.68 1.53 4.69
CA VAL A 108 -1.59 0.89 5.43
C VAL A 108 -0.46 0.51 4.49
N VAL A 109 0.75 0.92 4.83
CA VAL A 109 1.92 0.68 4.00
C VAL A 109 2.81 -0.46 4.47
N ASN A 110 2.45 -1.22 5.51
CA ASN A 110 3.23 -2.41 5.90
C ASN A 110 3.06 -3.53 4.85
N CYS A 111 4.17 -4.03 4.30
CA CYS A 111 4.17 -5.01 3.22
C CYS A 111 3.62 -6.39 3.62
N GLN A 112 3.70 -6.73 4.91
CA GLN A 112 3.26 -8.02 5.45
C GLN A 112 1.76 -8.25 5.30
N HIS A 113 0.98 -7.17 5.17
CA HIS A 113 -0.46 -7.28 4.90
C HIS A 113 -0.77 -7.78 3.50
N TYR A 114 0.14 -7.61 2.53
CA TYR A 114 -0.12 -7.88 1.12
C TYR A 114 0.65 -9.09 0.58
N LEU A 115 1.79 -9.41 1.20
CA LEU A 115 2.62 -10.55 0.82
C LEU A 115 3.11 -11.26 2.07
N SER A 116 3.02 -12.59 2.07
CA SER A 116 3.73 -13.41 3.03
C SER A 116 5.24 -13.15 2.83
N THR A 117 5.90 -12.54 3.81
CA THR A 117 7.33 -12.23 3.73
C THR A 117 8.12 -13.50 3.43
N PRO A 118 8.97 -13.52 2.38
CA PRO A 118 9.94 -14.58 2.21
C PRO A 118 10.80 -14.69 3.47
N LYS A 119 11.15 -15.90 3.89
CA LYS A 119 12.23 -16.10 4.84
C LYS A 119 13.52 -15.71 4.13
N PHE A 120 13.97 -14.47 4.32
CA PHE A 120 15.24 -14.03 3.76
C PHE A 120 16.36 -14.65 4.58
N ASP A 121 17.16 -15.52 3.95
CA ASP A 121 18.36 -16.13 4.56
C ASP A 121 19.54 -15.14 4.71
N THR A 122 19.32 -13.85 4.45
CA THR A 122 20.37 -12.83 4.45
C THR A 122 20.14 -11.77 5.52
N THR A 123 21.23 -11.32 6.15
CA THR A 123 21.31 -10.35 7.25
C THR A 123 20.86 -8.93 6.89
N GLU A 124 20.43 -8.69 5.65
CA GLU A 124 19.85 -7.43 5.21
C GLU A 124 18.33 -7.48 5.46
N LEU A 125 17.76 -6.46 6.12
CA LEU A 125 16.31 -6.38 6.36
C LEU A 125 15.64 -5.54 5.27
N PRO A 126 14.73 -6.11 4.45
CA PRO A 126 14.02 -5.36 3.43
C PRO A 126 13.20 -4.25 4.02
N CYS A 127 12.96 -3.22 3.20
CA CYS A 127 11.95 -2.23 3.56
C CYS A 127 10.67 -3.00 3.89
N SER A 128 10.24 -2.90 5.14
CA SER A 128 8.99 -3.49 5.61
C SER A 128 7.77 -2.72 5.10
N ARG A 129 7.98 -1.66 4.30
CA ARG A 129 6.92 -0.79 3.79
C ARG A 129 6.84 -0.81 2.28
N ILE A 130 5.61 -0.77 1.77
CA ILE A 130 5.32 -0.38 0.39
C ILE A 130 5.39 1.14 0.28
N HIS A 131 5.70 1.65 -0.91
CA HIS A 131 5.72 3.08 -1.19
C HIS A 131 4.77 3.36 -2.35
N PRO A 132 3.47 3.55 -2.08
CA PRO A 132 2.49 3.75 -3.13
C PRO A 132 2.69 5.11 -3.80
N VAL A 133 2.64 5.11 -5.12
CA VAL A 133 2.61 6.28 -5.97
C VAL A 133 1.16 6.55 -6.32
N LEU A 134 0.62 7.67 -5.83
CA LEU A 134 -0.73 8.11 -6.17
C LEU A 134 -0.78 8.58 -7.62
N GLY A 135 -1.76 8.09 -8.37
CA GLY A 135 -2.16 8.63 -9.65
C GLY A 135 -3.09 9.83 -9.48
N HIS A 136 -3.39 10.49 -10.59
CA HIS A 136 -4.35 11.59 -10.58
C HIS A 136 -5.77 11.05 -10.50
N PRO A 137 -6.64 11.62 -9.64
CA PRO A 137 -8.06 11.29 -9.63
C PRO A 137 -8.69 11.59 -10.99
N VAL A 138 -9.58 10.71 -11.44
CA VAL A 138 -10.35 10.90 -12.68
C VAL A 138 -11.84 10.73 -12.41
N MET A 139 -12.66 11.51 -13.12
CA MET A 139 -14.13 11.39 -13.05
C MET A 139 -14.57 10.11 -13.75
N LEU A 140 -15.51 9.39 -13.14
CA LEU A 140 -16.19 8.25 -13.74
C LEU A 140 -17.56 8.67 -14.28
N PHE A 141 -17.90 8.15 -15.46
CA PHE A 141 -19.21 8.33 -16.07
C PHE A 141 -20.21 7.37 -15.43
N ILE A 142 -21.30 7.92 -14.88
CA ILE A 142 -22.43 7.15 -14.36
C ILE A 142 -23.43 6.97 -15.51
N PRO A 143 -23.71 5.75 -15.97
CA PRO A 143 -24.70 5.50 -17.02
C PRO A 143 -26.11 5.99 -16.62
N ASP A 144 -26.88 6.48 -17.59
CA ASP A 144 -28.21 7.07 -17.37
C ASP A 144 -29.20 6.11 -16.68
N ASP A 145 -29.10 4.81 -16.94
CA ASP A 145 -29.91 3.77 -16.29
C ASP A 145 -29.58 3.65 -14.79
N VAL A 146 -28.32 3.88 -14.40
CA VAL A 146 -27.88 3.88 -13.00
C VAL A 146 -28.23 5.19 -12.30
N VAL A 147 -28.18 6.32 -13.04
CA VAL A 147 -28.68 7.62 -12.57
C VAL A 147 -30.16 7.51 -12.20
N GLY A 148 -30.96 6.86 -13.06
CA GLY A 148 -32.38 6.60 -12.82
C GLY A 148 -32.69 5.74 -11.59
N MET A 149 -31.71 4.98 -11.09
CA MET A 149 -31.80 4.16 -9.87
C MET A 149 -31.37 4.91 -8.59
N GLY A 150 -31.02 6.20 -8.71
CA GLY A 150 -30.75 7.07 -7.56
C GLY A 150 -29.27 7.32 -7.27
N LEU A 151 -28.34 6.89 -8.12
CA LEU A 151 -26.91 7.23 -8.00
C LEU A 151 -26.64 8.65 -8.53
N LEU A 152 -27.15 9.66 -7.81
CA LEU A 152 -27.04 11.07 -8.17
C LEU A 152 -25.83 11.71 -7.47
N GLY A 153 -24.76 11.93 -8.22
CA GLY A 153 -23.55 12.60 -7.75
C GLY A 153 -22.38 12.41 -8.70
N GLU A 154 -21.19 12.74 -8.20
CA GLU A 154 -19.93 12.65 -8.93
C GLU A 154 -19.11 11.49 -8.39
N LEU A 155 -18.69 10.59 -9.27
CA LEU A 155 -17.76 9.51 -8.93
C LEU A 155 -16.35 9.87 -9.39
N THR A 156 -15.37 9.64 -8.53
CA THR A 156 -13.95 9.73 -8.89
C THR A 156 -13.23 8.42 -8.64
N LEU A 157 -12.23 8.11 -9.46
CA LEU A 157 -11.31 6.98 -9.29
C LEU A 157 -9.90 7.51 -9.07
N THR A 158 -9.28 7.11 -7.96
CA THR A 158 -7.88 7.42 -7.66
C THR A 158 -7.08 6.12 -7.58
N PRO A 159 -6.17 5.85 -8.54
CA PRO A 159 -5.28 4.70 -8.45
C PRO A 159 -4.07 5.00 -7.55
N ALA A 160 -3.59 4.00 -6.83
CA ALA A 160 -2.30 4.02 -6.13
C ALA A 160 -1.51 2.76 -6.49
N VAL A 161 -0.23 2.91 -6.84
CA VAL A 161 0.59 1.78 -7.31
C VAL A 161 1.81 1.65 -6.44
N ALA A 162 2.07 0.45 -5.92
CA ALA A 162 3.29 0.14 -5.20
C ALA A 162 3.99 -1.10 -5.78
N LEU A 163 5.31 -1.14 -5.64
CA LEU A 163 6.11 -2.33 -5.90
C LEU A 163 6.49 -2.98 -4.56
N CYS A 164 6.33 -4.30 -4.47
CA CYS A 164 6.62 -5.06 -3.28
C CYS A 164 7.40 -6.34 -3.63
N PRO A 165 8.59 -6.57 -3.05
CA PRO A 165 9.29 -5.74 -2.06
C PRO A 165 9.71 -4.37 -2.63
N CYS A 166 9.78 -3.38 -1.75
CA CYS A 166 10.10 -1.99 -2.13
C CYS A 166 11.50 -1.90 -2.74
N PRO A 167 11.68 -1.12 -3.82
CA PRO A 167 12.98 -0.96 -4.46
C PRO A 167 13.92 0.01 -3.75
N LYS A 168 13.44 0.84 -2.82
CA LYS A 168 14.28 1.85 -2.13
C LYS A 168 15.26 1.24 -1.15
N VAL A 169 14.96 0.05 -0.68
CA VAL A 169 15.88 -0.78 0.08
C VAL A 169 15.86 -2.12 -0.65
N PHE A 170 16.86 -2.42 -1.50
CA PHE A 170 17.49 -3.75 -1.44
C PHE A 170 18.65 -4.06 -2.40
N SER A 171 19.59 -4.82 -1.78
CA SER A 171 20.42 -5.96 -2.19
C SER A 171 21.15 -5.93 -3.54
N ASN A 172 22.46 -6.20 -3.46
CA ASN A 172 23.44 -6.34 -4.55
C ASN A 172 23.08 -7.38 -5.62
N GLN A 173 21.96 -8.09 -5.50
CA GLN A 173 21.45 -8.93 -6.56
C GLN A 173 20.66 -8.05 -7.51
N LEU A 174 21.23 -7.76 -8.68
CA LEU A 174 20.53 -7.14 -9.80
C LEU A 174 19.20 -7.87 -10.03
N ASN A 175 18.12 -7.33 -9.46
CA ASN A 175 16.76 -7.69 -9.83
C ASN A 175 16.62 -7.27 -11.30
N ARG A 176 16.85 -8.25 -12.18
CA ARG A 176 16.43 -8.16 -13.56
C ARG A 176 14.93 -7.89 -13.50
N ILE A 177 14.54 -6.68 -13.90
CA ILE A 177 13.15 -6.29 -14.19
C ILE A 177 12.53 -7.25 -15.25
N SER A 178 13.34 -8.14 -15.84
CA SER A 178 12.97 -9.24 -16.73
C SER A 178 12.00 -10.27 -16.12
N SER A 179 11.80 -10.30 -14.81
CA SER A 179 10.89 -11.24 -14.14
C SER A 179 9.82 -10.47 -13.36
N ILE A 180 8.94 -9.75 -14.07
CA ILE A 180 7.81 -9.11 -13.39
C ILE A 180 6.91 -10.20 -12.82
N SER A 181 6.65 -10.02 -11.54
CA SER A 181 5.90 -10.89 -10.64
C SER A 181 4.41 -10.57 -10.75
N PRO A 182 3.53 -11.22 -9.96
CA PRO A 182 2.10 -11.05 -10.13
C PRO A 182 1.63 -9.59 -9.94
N LEU A 183 0.55 -9.22 -10.62
CA LEU A 183 -0.20 -7.98 -10.37
C LEU A 183 -1.38 -8.29 -9.48
N TYR A 184 -1.46 -7.61 -8.36
CA TYR A 184 -2.58 -7.67 -7.41
C TYR A 184 -3.38 -6.38 -7.47
N ILE A 185 -4.68 -6.49 -7.77
CA ILE A 185 -5.60 -5.35 -7.80
C ILE A 185 -6.52 -5.41 -6.57
N PHE A 186 -6.62 -4.29 -5.87
CA PHE A 186 -7.53 -4.09 -4.75
C PHE A 186 -8.46 -2.92 -5.07
N LEU A 187 -9.75 -3.09 -4.87
CA LEU A 187 -10.78 -2.12 -5.18
C LEU A 187 -11.59 -1.76 -3.94
N TYR A 188 -11.66 -0.46 -3.67
CA TYR A 188 -12.33 0.14 -2.52
C TYR A 188 -13.34 1.19 -2.96
N GLY A 189 -14.45 1.26 -2.24
CA GLY A 189 -15.48 2.26 -2.42
C GLY A 189 -15.30 3.48 -1.50
N PRO A 190 -16.25 4.44 -1.55
CA PRO A 190 -16.12 5.75 -0.91
C PRO A 190 -15.94 5.69 0.62
N SER A 191 -16.42 4.62 1.26
CA SER A 191 -16.28 4.42 2.71
C SER A 191 -15.10 3.55 3.12
N GLY A 192 -14.16 3.26 2.21
CA GLY A 192 -13.07 2.31 2.44
C GLY A 192 -13.51 0.84 2.45
N LEU A 193 -14.73 0.56 1.99
CA LEU A 193 -15.28 -0.80 1.95
C LEU A 193 -14.93 -1.48 0.62
N PRO A 194 -14.62 -2.78 0.63
CA PRO A 194 -14.46 -3.59 -0.58
C PRO A 194 -15.67 -3.47 -1.53
N LEU A 195 -15.44 -3.19 -2.81
CA LEU A 195 -16.53 -3.17 -3.82
C LEU A 195 -16.77 -4.54 -4.48
N ILE A 196 -15.80 -5.45 -4.35
CA ILE A 196 -15.89 -6.82 -4.85
C ILE A 196 -15.89 -7.74 -3.63
N PHE A 197 -16.87 -8.64 -3.59
CA PHE A 197 -17.04 -9.61 -2.51
C PHE A 197 -16.56 -11.00 -2.92
N PRO A 198 -15.90 -11.76 -2.02
CA PRO A 198 -15.33 -13.08 -2.35
C PRO A 198 -16.37 -14.16 -2.67
N ASN A 199 -17.61 -14.03 -2.18
CA ASN A 199 -18.65 -15.06 -2.26
C ASN A 199 -19.56 -14.93 -3.50
N SER A 200 -19.37 -13.93 -4.36
CA SER A 200 -20.04 -13.94 -5.66
C SER A 200 -19.32 -14.95 -6.54
N GLU A 201 -20.00 -15.99 -7.00
CA GLU A 201 -19.51 -17.05 -7.90
C GLU A 201 -18.47 -16.56 -8.93
N GLN A 202 -17.19 -16.53 -8.53
CA GLN A 202 -16.10 -15.87 -9.24
C GLN A 202 -16.38 -14.38 -9.62
N PRO A 203 -15.39 -13.49 -9.66
CA PRO A 203 -15.51 -12.28 -10.45
C PRO A 203 -15.38 -12.68 -11.93
N THR A 204 -16.35 -13.40 -12.50
CA THR A 204 -16.49 -13.52 -13.95
C THR A 204 -17.07 -12.24 -14.53
N THR A 205 -16.33 -11.16 -14.31
CA THR A 205 -16.49 -9.86 -14.93
C THR A 205 -15.53 -9.83 -16.11
N ALA A 206 -15.99 -9.76 -17.35
CA ALA A 206 -15.10 -9.68 -18.52
C ALA A 206 -14.03 -8.57 -18.37
N VAL A 207 -14.41 -7.44 -17.75
CA VAL A 207 -13.54 -6.29 -17.45
C VAL A 207 -12.31 -6.66 -16.60
N PHE A 208 -12.45 -7.60 -15.67
CA PHE A 208 -11.36 -8.03 -14.77
C PHE A 208 -10.76 -9.38 -15.17
N LYS A 209 -11.23 -9.99 -16.27
CA LYS A 209 -10.57 -11.16 -16.89
C LYS A 209 -9.51 -10.73 -17.89
N ASP A 210 -9.72 -9.59 -18.53
CA ASP A 210 -8.79 -9.06 -19.50
C ASP A 210 -7.77 -8.14 -18.82
N ALA A 211 -6.54 -8.63 -18.65
CA ALA A 211 -5.45 -7.85 -18.07
C ALA A 211 -5.16 -6.57 -18.88
N SER A 212 -5.47 -6.57 -20.18
CA SER A 212 -5.23 -5.44 -21.07
C SER A 212 -6.23 -4.29 -20.89
N TYR A 213 -7.35 -4.55 -20.22
CA TYR A 213 -8.35 -3.54 -19.90
C TYR A 213 -7.77 -2.37 -19.11
N PHE A 214 -6.94 -2.67 -18.10
CA PHE A 214 -6.37 -1.63 -17.24
C PHE A 214 -5.06 -1.07 -17.78
N ILE A 215 -4.24 -1.92 -18.40
CA ILE A 215 -2.86 -1.59 -18.75
C ILE A 215 -2.52 -2.27 -20.07
N ASP A 216 -2.04 -1.50 -21.05
CA ASP A 216 -1.42 -2.08 -22.24
C ASP A 216 -0.05 -2.68 -21.90
N TRP A 217 -0.05 -3.97 -21.54
CA TRP A 217 1.15 -4.72 -21.18
C TRP A 217 2.11 -4.94 -22.34
N LYS A 218 1.64 -4.83 -23.59
CA LYS A 218 2.51 -4.94 -24.78
C LYS A 218 3.56 -3.83 -24.79
N LYS A 219 3.20 -2.64 -24.29
CA LYS A 219 4.15 -1.53 -24.09
C LYS A 219 5.35 -1.92 -23.22
N TYR A 220 5.16 -2.84 -22.29
CA TYR A 220 6.19 -3.33 -21.38
C TYR A 220 6.77 -4.69 -21.79
N ARG A 221 6.36 -5.23 -22.96
CA ARG A 221 6.72 -6.57 -23.44
C ARG A 221 6.35 -7.69 -22.47
N LEU A 222 5.23 -7.53 -21.76
CA LEU A 222 4.70 -8.53 -20.84
C LEU A 222 3.39 -9.10 -21.37
N SER A 223 3.16 -10.38 -21.12
CA SER A 223 1.85 -11.02 -21.26
C SER A 223 1.37 -11.39 -19.87
N MET A 224 0.13 -11.05 -19.53
CA MET A 224 -0.47 -11.26 -18.21
C MET A 224 -1.64 -12.24 -18.33
N VAL A 225 -1.63 -13.29 -17.53
CA VAL A 225 -2.72 -14.27 -17.42
C VAL A 225 -3.39 -14.17 -16.05
N PRO A 226 -4.72 -14.30 -15.98
CA PRO A 226 -5.43 -14.34 -14.70
C PRO A 226 -4.92 -15.49 -13.83
N ASN A 227 -4.63 -15.18 -12.57
CA ASN A 227 -4.30 -16.18 -11.56
C ASN A 227 -5.54 -16.50 -10.72
N LEU A 228 -5.97 -17.75 -10.77
CA LEU A 228 -7.14 -18.25 -10.04
C LEU A 228 -6.78 -18.89 -8.69
N ASP A 229 -5.49 -19.08 -8.40
CA ASP A 229 -5.03 -19.73 -7.18
C ASP A 229 -4.85 -18.69 -6.06
N LEU A 230 -5.95 -18.33 -5.41
CA LEU A 230 -5.99 -17.44 -4.24
C LEU A 230 -6.39 -18.24 -2.99
N SER A 231 -5.40 -18.55 -2.15
CA SER A 231 -5.65 -19.24 -0.87
C SER A 231 -6.02 -18.25 0.24
N LEU A 232 -7.22 -18.42 0.80
CA LEU A 232 -7.73 -17.67 1.95
C LEU A 232 -6.92 -17.87 3.25
N ASP A 233 -6.07 -18.90 3.31
CA ASP A 233 -5.32 -19.28 4.53
C ASP A 233 -3.96 -18.55 4.66
N SER A 234 -3.60 -17.70 3.70
CA SER A 234 -2.25 -17.12 3.59
C SER A 234 -1.87 -16.06 4.65
N GLY A 235 -2.75 -15.74 5.60
CA GLY A 235 -2.53 -14.67 6.60
C GLY A 235 -2.54 -13.24 6.04
N SER A 236 -2.37 -13.07 4.72
CA SER A 236 -2.38 -11.81 3.99
C SER A 236 -3.76 -11.42 3.47
N VAL A 237 -3.91 -10.18 3.01
CA VAL A 237 -5.11 -9.66 2.35
C VAL A 237 -5.14 -10.19 0.93
N LEU A 238 -6.23 -10.84 0.54
CA LEU A 238 -6.39 -11.29 -0.83
C LEU A 238 -6.71 -10.12 -1.77
N PRO A 239 -6.09 -10.07 -2.95
CA PRO A 239 -6.51 -9.15 -4.00
C PRO A 239 -7.87 -9.53 -4.56
N ASP A 240 -8.58 -8.55 -5.12
CA ASP A 240 -9.81 -8.78 -5.87
C ASP A 240 -9.52 -9.44 -7.22
N VAL A 241 -8.38 -9.10 -7.81
CA VAL A 241 -7.92 -9.65 -9.08
C VAL A 241 -6.42 -9.89 -9.02
N SER A 242 -6.00 -11.06 -9.47
CA SER A 242 -4.61 -11.45 -9.53
C SER A 242 -4.25 -11.82 -10.97
N TYR A 243 -3.12 -11.33 -11.45
CA TYR A 243 -2.55 -11.73 -12.74
C TYR A 243 -1.10 -12.20 -12.53
N GLN A 244 -0.66 -13.15 -13.33
CA GLN A 244 0.73 -13.61 -13.41
C GLN A 244 1.30 -13.29 -14.79
N VAL A 245 2.61 -13.07 -14.87
CA VAL A 245 3.30 -12.90 -16.15
C VAL A 245 3.54 -14.25 -16.81
N GLU A 246 3.20 -14.40 -18.08
CA GLU A 246 3.62 -15.55 -18.87
C GLU A 246 5.12 -15.43 -19.21
N SER A 247 5.91 -16.44 -18.85
CA SER A 247 7.27 -16.58 -19.34
C SER A 247 7.23 -16.94 -20.83
N GLY A 248 7.72 -16.05 -21.70
CA GLY A 248 7.92 -16.37 -23.11
C GLY A 248 9.05 -17.39 -23.27
N GLU A 249 8.71 -18.56 -23.83
CA GLU A 249 9.59 -19.62 -24.34
C GLU A 249 10.57 -20.29 -23.34
N GLY A 250 10.32 -21.56 -23.06
CA GLY A 250 11.37 -22.60 -23.13
C GLY A 250 12.43 -22.70 -22.02
N ASP A 251 12.46 -21.85 -21.00
CA ASP A 251 13.45 -22.01 -19.92
C ASP A 251 12.98 -23.03 -18.87
N GLN A 252 13.30 -24.31 -19.14
CA GLN A 252 13.53 -25.30 -18.09
C GLN A 252 14.73 -24.88 -17.24
N SER A 253 14.53 -23.90 -16.35
CA SER A 253 15.45 -23.67 -15.24
C SER A 253 14.68 -23.92 -13.95
N GLN A 254 14.88 -25.10 -13.36
CA GLN A 254 14.47 -25.41 -11.99
C GLN A 254 15.35 -24.66 -10.95
N ASN A 255 15.80 -23.46 -11.28
CA ASN A 255 16.58 -22.65 -10.36
C ASN A 255 15.59 -21.80 -9.57
N MET A 256 15.31 -22.20 -8.34
CA MET A 256 14.61 -21.41 -7.32
C MET A 256 15.45 -20.14 -7.03
N GLY A 257 15.42 -19.17 -7.94
CA GLY A 257 15.95 -17.83 -7.79
C GLY A 257 14.92 -16.90 -7.11
N PRO A 258 15.36 -15.75 -6.58
CA PRO A 258 14.55 -14.93 -5.70
C PRO A 258 13.26 -14.43 -6.37
N GLN A 259 12.16 -14.57 -5.64
CA GLN A 259 10.80 -14.14 -5.98
C GLN A 259 10.80 -12.70 -6.56
N GLY A 260 10.26 -12.52 -7.76
CA GLY A 260 10.24 -11.22 -8.45
C GLY A 260 9.40 -10.15 -7.72
N GLN A 261 9.45 -8.90 -8.19
CA GLN A 261 8.66 -7.79 -7.61
C GLN A 261 7.19 -7.80 -8.01
N THR A 262 6.29 -7.95 -7.03
CA THR A 262 4.84 -7.88 -7.18
C THR A 262 4.40 -6.43 -7.37
N VAL A 263 3.51 -6.20 -8.32
CA VAL A 263 2.85 -4.90 -8.50
C VAL A 263 1.55 -4.92 -7.70
N LEU A 264 1.38 -3.98 -6.77
CA LEU A 264 0.16 -3.77 -6.02
C LEU A 264 -0.55 -2.54 -6.59
N LEU A 265 -1.77 -2.72 -7.10
CA LEU A 265 -2.63 -1.66 -7.62
C LEU A 265 -3.85 -1.51 -6.71
N PHE A 266 -3.98 -0.35 -6.08
CA PHE A 266 -5.13 0.00 -5.25
C PHE A 266 -5.98 1.00 -6.03
N LEU A 267 -7.27 0.72 -6.14
CA LEU A 267 -8.26 1.53 -6.85
C LEU A 267 -9.26 2.05 -5.81
N PHE A 268 -9.24 3.37 -5.59
CA PHE A 268 -10.15 4.03 -4.65
C PHE A 268 -11.23 4.77 -5.43
N VAL A 269 -12.46 4.29 -5.33
CA VAL A 269 -13.64 5.00 -5.84
C VAL A 269 -14.17 5.89 -4.74
N ASP A 270 -14.36 7.17 -5.05
CA ASP A 270 -14.96 8.15 -4.15
C ASP A 270 -16.24 8.72 -4.75
N PHE A 271 -17.12 9.23 -3.89
CA PHE A 271 -18.43 9.74 -4.29
C PHE A 271 -18.72 11.07 -3.60
N HIS A 272 -18.90 12.11 -4.42
CA HIS A 272 -19.19 13.46 -3.98
C HIS A 272 -20.61 13.84 -4.40
N ARG A 273 -21.40 14.38 -3.47
CA ARG A 273 -22.68 15.01 -3.84
C ARG A 273 -22.47 16.49 -4.09
N GLY A 274 -22.97 16.96 -5.22
CA GLY A 274 -23.04 18.39 -5.53
C GLY A 274 -24.00 19.20 -4.64
N PHE A 275 -24.78 18.54 -3.75
CA PHE A 275 -25.79 19.22 -2.91
C PHE A 275 -25.58 18.94 -1.42
N PRO A 276 -25.24 19.98 -0.62
CA PRO A 276 -25.13 19.88 0.83
C PRO A 276 -26.53 19.87 1.46
N GLY A 277 -27.11 18.68 1.68
CA GLY A 277 -28.39 18.60 2.43
C GLY A 277 -29.10 17.25 2.41
N GLN A 278 -28.92 16.43 1.37
CA GLN A 278 -29.53 15.10 1.30
C GLN A 278 -28.55 14.02 1.78
N LYS A 279 -28.73 13.60 3.04
CA LYS A 279 -28.17 12.34 3.56
C LYS A 279 -28.95 11.17 2.94
N MET A 280 -28.77 10.87 1.66
CA MET A 280 -28.98 9.46 1.25
C MET A 280 -27.99 8.65 2.08
N GLU A 281 -28.45 7.52 2.60
CA GLU A 281 -27.59 6.60 3.31
C GLU A 281 -26.42 6.24 2.37
N LEU A 282 -25.19 6.56 2.76
CA LEU A 282 -23.96 6.16 2.05
C LEU A 282 -23.93 4.64 1.77
N TRP A 283 -24.71 3.88 2.53
CA TRP A 283 -25.05 2.49 2.27
C TRP A 283 -25.68 2.26 0.88
N GLY A 284 -26.76 2.97 0.54
CA GLY A 284 -27.43 2.80 -0.76
C GLY A 284 -26.50 3.13 -1.94
N VAL A 285 -25.59 4.09 -1.74
CA VAL A 285 -24.52 4.39 -2.72
C VAL A 285 -23.57 3.20 -2.87
N HIS A 286 -23.14 2.59 -1.76
CA HIS A 286 -22.27 1.42 -1.81
C HIS A 286 -22.94 0.24 -2.52
N THR A 287 -24.19 -0.09 -2.19
CA THR A 287 -24.92 -1.19 -2.82
C THR A 287 -25.10 -0.97 -4.32
N LEU A 288 -25.52 0.23 -4.73
CA LEU A 288 -25.68 0.57 -6.15
C LEU A 288 -24.34 0.55 -6.88
N LEU A 289 -23.28 1.11 -6.26
CA LEU A 289 -21.95 1.09 -6.85
C LEU A 289 -21.45 -0.33 -7.04
N SER A 290 -21.57 -1.21 -6.04
CA SER A 290 -21.17 -2.61 -6.14
C SER A 290 -21.95 -3.37 -7.22
N ALA A 291 -23.25 -3.09 -7.39
CA ALA A 291 -24.07 -3.71 -8.42
C ALA A 291 -23.75 -3.21 -9.84
N HIS A 292 -23.46 -1.91 -10.01
CA HIS A 292 -23.32 -1.27 -11.32
C HIS A 292 -21.89 -0.87 -11.70
N LEU A 293 -20.90 -1.20 -10.87
CA LEU A 293 -19.48 -0.93 -11.09
C LEU A 293 -19.02 -1.35 -12.49
N ARG A 294 -19.49 -2.50 -12.97
CA ARG A 294 -19.15 -3.03 -14.30
C ARG A 294 -19.51 -2.06 -15.42
N ALA A 295 -20.72 -1.51 -15.38
CA ALA A 295 -21.23 -0.60 -16.39
C ALA A 295 -20.48 0.75 -16.32
N ILE A 296 -20.27 1.26 -15.11
CA ILE A 296 -19.52 2.50 -14.84
C ILE A 296 -18.08 2.40 -15.37
N LEU A 297 -17.36 1.33 -15.04
CA LEU A 297 -15.99 1.13 -15.51
C LEU A 297 -15.92 0.99 -17.02
N ARG A 298 -16.88 0.29 -17.64
CA ARG A 298 -16.96 0.08 -19.09
C ARG A 298 -17.16 1.40 -19.84
N GLU A 299 -18.09 2.23 -19.37
CA GLU A 299 -18.35 3.55 -19.96
C GLU A 299 -17.15 4.49 -19.77
N SER A 300 -16.42 4.32 -18.67
CA SER A 300 -15.23 5.11 -18.33
C SER A 300 -13.92 4.51 -18.80
N HIS A 301 -13.94 3.50 -19.69
CA HIS A 301 -12.78 2.66 -19.99
C HIS A 301 -11.53 3.45 -20.38
N SER A 302 -11.63 4.38 -21.33
CA SER A 302 -10.48 5.14 -21.84
C SER A 302 -9.80 5.97 -20.75
N VAL A 303 -10.60 6.61 -19.89
CA VAL A 303 -10.12 7.47 -18.81
C VAL A 303 -9.52 6.63 -17.68
N VAL A 304 -10.17 5.51 -17.34
CA VAL A 304 -9.70 4.55 -16.33
C VAL A 304 -8.37 3.90 -16.76
N GLN A 305 -8.29 3.43 -18.00
CA GLN A 305 -7.07 2.85 -18.55
C GLN A 305 -5.94 3.88 -18.57
N GLY A 306 -6.21 5.10 -19.04
CA GLY A 306 -5.23 6.18 -19.07
C GLY A 306 -4.67 6.54 -17.70
N CYS A 307 -5.53 6.65 -16.67
CA CYS A 307 -5.10 7.03 -15.32
C CYS A 307 -4.29 5.93 -14.64
N ILE A 308 -4.69 4.66 -14.77
CA ILE A 308 -3.98 3.51 -14.21
C ILE A 308 -2.64 3.34 -14.94
N GLN A 309 -2.62 3.38 -16.26
CA GLN A 309 -1.39 3.24 -17.04
C GLN A 309 -0.38 4.35 -16.71
N ALA A 310 -0.84 5.59 -16.49
CA ALA A 310 0.03 6.69 -16.06
C ALA A 310 0.58 6.46 -14.64
N ALA A 311 -0.23 5.98 -13.70
CA ALA A 311 0.21 5.67 -12.33
C ALA A 311 1.26 4.55 -12.31
N VAL A 312 1.02 3.47 -13.08
CA VAL A 312 1.96 2.35 -13.21
C VAL A 312 3.26 2.80 -13.89
N ALA A 313 3.18 3.56 -14.98
CA ALA A 313 4.36 4.09 -15.65
C ALA A 313 5.20 4.95 -14.69
N ARG A 314 4.57 5.77 -13.85
CA ARG A 314 5.26 6.59 -12.85
C ARG A 314 5.94 5.73 -11.77
N ALA A 315 5.26 4.71 -11.26
CA ALA A 315 5.83 3.80 -10.26
C ALA A 315 7.04 3.03 -10.83
N LEU A 316 6.93 2.51 -12.06
CA LEU A 316 8.02 1.82 -12.75
C LEU A 316 9.18 2.75 -13.08
N GLU A 317 8.90 4.00 -13.48
CA GLU A 317 9.94 4.98 -13.75
C GLU A 317 10.70 5.40 -12.48
N GLN A 318 10.01 5.60 -11.36
CA GLN A 318 10.65 5.85 -10.07
C GLN A 318 11.55 4.68 -9.65
N HIS A 319 11.09 3.45 -9.87
CA HIS A 319 11.92 2.27 -9.66
C HIS A 319 13.17 2.28 -10.55
N ARG A 320 13.01 2.51 -11.85
CA ARG A 320 14.12 2.57 -12.81
C ARG A 320 15.15 3.64 -12.42
N GLN A 321 14.69 4.80 -11.96
CA GLN A 321 15.56 5.88 -11.48
C GLN A 321 16.30 5.48 -10.20
N ALA A 322 15.63 4.85 -9.25
CA ALA A 322 16.26 4.34 -8.02
C ALA A 322 17.36 3.31 -8.34
N VAL A 323 17.08 2.37 -9.25
CA VAL A 323 18.07 1.38 -9.72
C VAL A 323 19.26 2.08 -10.38
N LYS A 324 19.01 3.06 -11.27
CA LYS A 324 20.09 3.80 -11.94
C LYS A 324 20.94 4.60 -10.95
N ALA A 325 20.33 5.25 -9.96
CA ALA A 325 21.04 5.99 -8.93
C ALA A 325 21.90 5.04 -8.08
N HIS A 326 21.36 3.87 -7.74
CA HIS A 326 22.10 2.84 -7.01
C HIS A 326 23.30 2.32 -7.81
N GLN A 327 23.12 2.00 -9.09
CA GLN A 327 24.22 1.56 -9.97
C GLN A 327 25.35 2.60 -10.03
N LYS A 328 25.01 3.89 -10.14
CA LYS A 328 26.01 4.97 -10.11
C LYS A 328 26.75 5.03 -8.77
N LEU A 329 26.04 4.83 -7.66
CA LEU A 329 26.63 4.80 -6.33
C LEU A 329 27.56 3.61 -6.16
N GLN A 330 27.16 2.40 -6.56
CA GLN A 330 28.02 1.21 -6.53
C GLN A 330 29.27 1.38 -7.39
N ALA A 331 29.13 1.94 -8.60
CA ALA A 331 30.28 2.24 -9.46
C ALA A 331 31.25 3.23 -8.78
N SER A 332 30.71 4.25 -8.09
CA SER A 332 31.51 5.24 -7.37
C SER A 332 32.20 4.64 -6.13
N LEU A 333 31.52 3.72 -5.42
CA LEU A 333 32.11 2.97 -4.31
C LEU A 333 33.26 2.07 -4.77
N SER A 334 33.08 1.36 -5.89
CA SER A 334 34.17 0.56 -6.48
C SER A 334 35.40 1.42 -6.78
N VAL A 335 35.21 2.57 -7.44
CA VAL A 335 36.31 3.51 -7.74
C VAL A 335 37.00 4.01 -6.47
N ALA A 336 36.24 4.30 -5.41
CA ALA A 336 36.80 4.71 -4.13
C ALA A 336 37.63 3.60 -3.47
N VAL A 337 37.13 2.35 -3.49
CA VAL A 337 37.87 1.18 -3.01
C VAL A 337 39.16 1.00 -3.81
N ASP A 338 39.09 1.02 -5.14
CA ASP A 338 40.25 0.86 -6.02
C ASP A 338 41.31 1.96 -5.80
N SER A 339 40.86 3.20 -5.59
CA SER A 339 41.75 4.33 -5.30
C SER A 339 42.48 4.14 -3.97
N ILE A 340 41.77 3.75 -2.91
CA ILE A 340 42.37 3.50 -1.59
C ILE A 340 43.33 2.30 -1.66
N MET A 341 42.94 1.25 -2.38
CA MET A 341 43.77 0.07 -2.64
C MET A 341 45.05 0.43 -3.39
N SER A 342 44.98 1.29 -4.41
CA SER A 342 46.14 1.76 -5.16
C SER A 342 47.09 2.59 -4.29
N ILE A 343 46.57 3.44 -3.40
CA ILE A 343 47.40 4.22 -2.46
C ILE A 343 48.11 3.29 -1.47
N MET A 344 47.40 2.30 -0.93
CA MET A 344 47.98 1.32 0.01
C MET A 344 49.07 0.48 -0.66
N THR A 345 48.79 -0.09 -1.82
CA THR A 345 49.70 -0.96 -2.56
C THR A 345 50.89 -0.22 -3.13
N GLY A 346 50.70 1.02 -3.60
CA GLY A 346 51.76 1.86 -4.13
C GLY A 346 52.63 2.55 -3.06
N SER A 347 52.20 2.58 -1.80
CA SER A 347 52.96 3.22 -0.73
C SER A 347 54.25 2.45 -0.44
N THR A 348 55.40 3.13 -0.40
CA THR A 348 56.69 2.55 0.02
C THR A 348 56.84 2.49 1.54
N ASN A 349 56.00 3.20 2.30
CA ASN A 349 56.05 3.26 3.76
C ASN A 349 55.39 2.03 4.40
N SER A 350 56.20 1.15 5.01
CA SER A 350 55.73 -0.07 5.65
C SER A 350 54.89 0.18 6.92
N SER A 351 55.14 1.26 7.67
CA SER A 351 54.33 1.59 8.84
C SER A 351 52.92 2.00 8.43
N PHE A 352 52.79 2.83 7.39
CA PHE A 352 51.51 3.21 6.80
C PHE A 352 50.69 1.99 6.36
N ARG A 353 51.28 1.09 5.55
CA ARG A 353 50.57 -0.12 5.09
C ARG A 353 50.09 -0.98 6.26
N LYS A 354 50.94 -1.16 7.28
CA LYS A 354 50.60 -1.93 8.49
C LYS A 354 49.46 -1.27 9.28
N THR A 355 49.49 0.06 9.45
CA THR A 355 48.41 0.80 10.10
C THR A 355 47.09 0.63 9.36
N CYS A 356 47.06 0.76 8.02
CA CYS A 356 45.84 0.58 7.25
C CYS A 356 45.23 -0.83 7.39
N LEU A 357 46.05 -1.89 7.31
CA LEU A 357 45.61 -3.27 7.56
C LEU A 357 45.03 -3.43 8.97
N GLN A 358 45.70 -2.87 9.98
CA GLN A 358 45.25 -2.92 11.37
C GLN A 358 43.92 -2.18 11.58
N THR A 359 43.72 -1.02 10.94
CA THR A 359 42.50 -0.22 11.07
C THR A 359 41.25 -0.98 10.62
N LEU A 360 41.33 -1.74 9.51
CA LEU A 360 40.23 -2.61 9.06
C LEU A 360 40.35 -4.05 9.56
N GLN A 361 41.31 -4.34 10.46
CA GLN A 361 41.58 -5.67 10.98
C GLN A 361 41.75 -6.73 9.87
N ALA A 362 42.43 -6.38 8.78
CA ALA A 362 42.67 -7.27 7.65
C ALA A 362 44.04 -7.96 7.77
N ALA A 363 44.12 -9.25 7.48
CA ALA A 363 45.35 -10.02 7.49
C ALA A 363 46.24 -9.69 6.28
N ASP A 364 45.61 -9.41 5.13
CA ASP A 364 46.30 -9.07 3.90
C ASP A 364 45.56 -7.98 3.09
N THR A 365 46.18 -7.55 1.99
CA THR A 365 45.67 -6.52 1.09
C THR A 365 44.34 -6.90 0.43
N GLN A 366 44.13 -8.18 0.09
CA GLN A 366 42.90 -8.64 -0.54
C GLN A 366 41.73 -8.62 0.46
N GLU A 367 41.97 -9.07 1.69
CA GLU A 367 41.00 -9.00 2.78
C GLU A 367 40.68 -7.54 3.12
N PHE A 368 41.68 -6.65 3.09
CA PHE A 368 41.47 -5.22 3.30
C PHE A 368 40.52 -4.63 2.26
N GLY A 369 40.71 -4.92 0.96
CA GLY A 369 39.81 -4.47 -0.09
C GLY A 369 38.39 -4.98 0.08
N THR A 370 38.24 -6.25 0.45
CA THR A 370 36.93 -6.88 0.71
C THR A 370 36.22 -6.24 1.91
N LYS A 371 36.94 -6.01 3.01
CA LYS A 371 36.41 -5.37 4.22
C LYS A 371 36.06 -3.91 4.00
N LEU A 372 36.86 -3.18 3.21
CA LEU A 372 36.60 -1.80 2.85
C LEU A 372 35.32 -1.68 1.99
N HIS A 373 35.19 -2.52 0.96
CA HIS A 373 34.00 -2.59 0.13
C HIS A 373 32.76 -2.92 0.96
N LYS A 374 32.85 -3.94 1.83
CA LYS A 374 31.77 -4.31 2.75
C LYS A 374 31.38 -3.16 3.68
N SER A 375 32.36 -2.47 4.28
CA SER A 375 32.11 -1.34 5.18
C SER A 375 31.38 -0.19 4.47
N PHE A 376 31.78 0.14 3.24
CA PHE A 376 31.06 1.15 2.45
C PHE A 376 29.63 0.72 2.10
N GLN A 377 29.43 -0.54 1.76
CA GLN A 377 28.08 -1.06 1.51
C GLN A 377 27.20 -0.97 2.75
N GLU A 378 27.70 -1.38 3.92
CA GLU A 378 26.99 -1.30 5.20
C GLU A 378 26.59 0.15 5.53
N VAL A 379 27.54 1.09 5.48
CA VAL A 379 27.28 2.52 5.76
C VAL A 379 26.23 3.09 4.82
N THR A 380 26.29 2.70 3.55
CA THR A 380 25.36 3.17 2.53
C THR A 380 23.96 2.60 2.78
N GLN A 381 23.85 1.30 3.05
CA GLN A 381 22.58 0.62 3.36
C GLN A 381 21.91 1.20 4.61
N HIS A 382 22.66 1.48 5.67
CA HIS A 382 22.12 2.06 6.91
C HIS A 382 21.48 3.44 6.68
N ARG A 383 22.06 4.29 5.81
CA ARG A 383 21.46 5.58 5.46
C ARG A 383 20.14 5.44 4.69
N PHE A 384 20.05 4.46 3.78
CA PHE A 384 18.83 4.23 3.01
C PHE A 384 17.69 3.64 3.85
N LEU A 385 17.98 2.72 4.77
CA LEU A 385 17.00 2.20 5.72
C LEU A 385 16.40 3.31 6.60
N TYR A 386 17.24 4.25 7.04
CA TYR A 386 16.80 5.37 7.85
C TYR A 386 15.87 6.33 7.09
N HIS A 387 16.19 6.66 5.83
CA HIS A 387 15.30 7.42 4.94
C HIS A 387 13.99 6.67 4.62
N CYS A 388 14.11 5.35 4.47
CA CYS A 388 13.07 4.33 4.47
C CYS A 388 11.95 4.57 5.48
N SER A 389 12.28 5.04 6.68
CA SER A 389 11.36 5.23 7.81
C SER A 389 10.71 6.63 7.84
N HIS A 390 11.44 7.67 7.38
CA HIS A 390 11.11 9.08 7.64
C HIS A 390 10.36 9.86 6.53
N GLU A 391 10.27 9.36 5.29
CA GLU A 391 9.72 10.12 4.15
C GLU A 391 8.25 10.63 4.31
N VAL A 392 7.47 10.09 5.24
CA VAL A 392 6.06 10.50 5.44
C VAL A 392 5.92 11.94 5.96
N LYS A 393 6.96 12.53 6.58
CA LYS A 393 6.87 13.90 7.11
C LYS A 393 7.05 15.02 6.09
N GLN A 394 7.60 14.77 4.90
CA GLN A 394 8.02 15.85 3.99
C GLN A 394 7.14 16.08 2.75
N GLN A 395 6.19 15.20 2.42
CA GLN A 395 5.33 15.36 1.23
C GLN A 395 4.00 16.12 1.49
N LEU A 396 3.83 16.73 2.66
CA LEU A 396 2.55 17.34 3.10
C LEU A 396 2.47 18.88 3.01
N LEU A 397 3.34 19.54 2.25
CA LEU A 397 3.21 20.99 2.01
C LEU A 397 3.00 21.27 0.51
N PRO A 398 1.81 21.73 0.10
CA PRO A 398 1.66 22.40 -1.17
C PRO A 398 2.40 23.74 -1.14
N GLU A 399 3.09 24.07 -2.24
CA GLU A 399 3.59 25.42 -2.52
C GLU A 399 2.46 26.43 -2.31
N ARG A 400 2.63 27.33 -1.33
CA ARG A 400 1.77 28.49 -1.17
C ARG A 400 2.27 29.56 -2.14
N ASN A 401 1.72 29.56 -3.35
CA ASN A 401 1.76 30.74 -4.20
C ASN A 401 0.64 31.72 -3.82
N GLU A 402 0.90 32.97 -4.20
CA GLU A 402 0.03 34.16 -4.20
C GLU A 402 0.12 34.99 -2.92
N ALA A 403 0.79 36.16 -2.95
CA ALA A 403 0.34 37.38 -3.61
C ALA A 403 -1.01 37.82 -3.03
N GLU A 404 -0.97 38.59 -1.94
CA GLU A 404 -1.92 39.64 -1.54
C GLU A 404 -1.58 40.11 -0.13
N GLN A 405 -0.85 41.22 -0.03
CA GLN A 405 -0.95 42.20 1.07
C GLN A 405 -0.07 43.41 0.73
N ASN A 406 -0.50 44.14 -0.30
CA ASN A 406 -0.12 45.54 -0.49
C ASN A 406 -1.42 46.35 -0.46
N THR A 407 -1.82 46.78 0.72
CA THR A 407 -2.67 47.97 0.90
C THR A 407 -2.49 48.51 2.32
N ASP A 408 -1.88 49.69 2.36
CA ASP A 408 -2.12 50.80 3.28
C ASP A 408 -2.25 50.52 4.78
N LYS A 409 -1.23 50.96 5.54
CA LYS A 409 -1.44 51.93 6.63
C LYS A 409 -0.25 52.88 6.77
N ALA A 410 -0.48 54.14 6.38
CA ALA A 410 0.32 55.28 6.76
C ALA A 410 -0.06 55.75 8.18
N HIS A 411 0.98 56.06 8.97
CA HIS A 411 1.12 57.09 10.01
C HIS A 411 -0.13 57.57 10.80
N GLU A 412 -0.08 57.51 12.13
CA GLU A 412 0.36 58.65 12.96
C GLU A 412 0.56 58.30 14.44
N ASN A 413 1.46 59.05 15.06
CA ASN A 413 2.02 58.97 16.41
C ASN A 413 1.02 59.28 17.54
N GLY A 414 1.33 58.84 18.77
CA GLY A 414 0.72 59.45 19.95
C GLY A 414 0.99 58.77 21.31
N SER A 415 2.19 59.00 21.83
CA SER A 415 2.48 59.23 23.26
C SER A 415 2.60 58.08 24.27
N LEU A 416 3.69 58.23 25.00
CA LEU A 416 4.34 57.45 26.04
C LEU A 416 3.73 57.68 27.45
N GLU A 417 4.22 56.88 28.41
CA GLU A 417 4.15 57.00 29.88
C GLU A 417 2.96 56.28 30.57
N LEU A 418 3.12 55.48 31.64
CA LEU A 418 4.06 55.51 32.77
C LEU A 418 3.85 54.18 33.55
N LEU A 419 4.86 53.42 34.03
CA LEU A 419 5.41 53.42 35.41
C LEU A 419 6.43 52.25 35.50
N ALA A 420 7.73 52.53 35.68
CA ALA A 420 8.47 52.61 36.95
C ALA A 420 9.02 51.24 37.45
N GLY A 421 10.35 51.12 37.44
CA GLY A 421 11.14 49.98 37.91
C GLY A 421 12.56 50.02 37.37
#